data_AF-A0A2G5QT76-F1
#
_entry.id   AF-A0A2G5QT76-F1
#
_cell.length_a   1.000
_cell.length_b   1.000
_cell.length_c   1.000
_cell.angle_alpha   90.00
_cell.angle_beta   90.00
_cell.angle_gamma   90.00
#
_symmetry.space_group_name_H-M   'P 1'
#
loop_
_entity.id
_entity.type
_entity.pdbx_description
1 polymer ?
#
loop_
_entity_poly.entity_id
_entity_poly.type
_entity_poly.pdbx_seq_one_letter_code
_entity_poly.pdbx_strand_id
1 'polypeptide(L)'
;MACENKAEKAQEATTESAAAANQAAAASQAATDAANATADAAAAPTEASKEAAGDAAAAAGEAAEKAGDEAKKAADKAKDAAH
;
A
#
# COMPACT_ATOMS: atom_id res chain seq x y z
N MET A 1 13.61 -28.42 -21.85
CA MET A 1 13.97 -27.11 -21.27
C MET A 1 12.74 -26.25 -20.90
N ALA A 2 11.57 -26.86 -20.63
CA ALA A 2 10.35 -26.13 -20.25
C ALA A 2 10.06 -26.14 -18.73
N CYS A 3 10.76 -26.98 -17.97
CA CYS A 3 10.58 -27.08 -16.52
C CYS A 3 11.32 -25.97 -15.75
N GLU A 4 12.45 -25.51 -16.27
CA GLU A 4 13.28 -24.45 -15.66
C GLU A 4 12.50 -23.12 -15.63
N ASN A 5 11.93 -22.74 -16.77
CA ASN A 5 11.22 -21.46 -16.93
C ASN A 5 9.90 -21.37 -16.12
N LYS A 6 9.27 -22.51 -15.81
CA LYS A 6 8.01 -22.56 -15.05
C LYS A 6 8.24 -22.40 -13.54
N ALA A 7 9.36 -22.91 -13.04
CA ALA A 7 9.76 -22.73 -11.64
C ALA A 7 10.24 -21.30 -11.37
N GLU A 8 11.02 -20.72 -12.29
CA GLU A 8 11.48 -19.33 -12.20
C GLU A 8 10.31 -18.34 -12.22
N LYS A 9 9.38 -18.47 -13.16
CA LYS A 9 8.16 -17.63 -13.20
C LYS A 9 7.28 -17.77 -11.96
N ALA A 10 7.17 -18.97 -11.40
CA ALA A 10 6.41 -19.19 -10.18
C ALA A 10 7.08 -18.55 -8.95
N GLN A 11 8.42 -18.57 -8.88
CA GLN A 11 9.17 -17.85 -7.85
C GLN A 11 9.03 -16.34 -8.00
N GLU A 12 9.19 -15.79 -9.21
CA GLU A 12 9.01 -14.36 -9.47
C GLU A 12 7.60 -13.90 -9.10
N ALA A 13 6.56 -14.64 -9.52
CA ALA A 13 5.18 -14.33 -9.15
C ALA A 13 4.95 -14.41 -7.63
N THR A 14 5.59 -15.37 -6.94
CA THR A 14 5.49 -15.47 -5.47
C THR A 14 6.17 -14.29 -4.79
N THR A 15 7.35 -13.88 -5.26
CA THR A 15 8.08 -12.72 -4.72
C THR A 15 7.36 -11.41 -4.99
N GLU A 16 6.82 -11.20 -6.20
CA GLU A 16 6.00 -10.01 -6.50
C GLU A 16 4.71 -9.99 -5.68
N SER A 17 4.06 -11.14 -5.50
CA SER A 17 2.85 -11.24 -4.68
C SER A 17 3.14 -10.98 -3.19
N ALA A 18 4.27 -11.46 -2.67
CA ALA A 18 4.72 -11.14 -1.31
C ALA A 18 5.07 -9.66 -1.15
N ALA A 19 5.72 -9.04 -2.14
CA ALA A 19 6.01 -7.61 -2.15
C ALA A 19 4.73 -6.77 -2.18
N ALA A 20 3.77 -7.13 -3.04
CA ALA A 20 2.46 -6.49 -3.11
C ALA A 20 1.68 -6.63 -1.80
N ALA A 21 1.72 -7.81 -1.16
CA ALA A 21 1.09 -8.02 0.15
C ALA A 21 1.74 -7.16 1.24
N ASN A 22 3.08 -7.04 1.24
CA ASN A 22 3.79 -6.17 2.19
C ASN A 22 3.48 -4.68 1.96
N GLN A 23 3.38 -4.25 0.69
CA GLN A 23 2.98 -2.89 0.35
C GLN A 23 1.53 -2.60 0.71
N ALA A 24 0.62 -3.55 0.48
CA ALA A 24 -0.78 -3.43 0.90
C ALA A 24 -0.91 -3.35 2.44
N ALA A 25 -0.12 -4.14 3.17
CA ALA A 25 -0.05 -4.04 4.63
C ALA A 25 0.47 -2.67 5.09
N ALA A 26 1.53 -2.14 4.45
CA ALA A 26 2.03 -0.81 4.73
C ALA A 26 1.00 0.29 4.39
N ALA A 27 0.24 0.14 3.29
CA ALA A 27 -0.84 1.03 2.92
C ALA A 27 -1.97 1.03 3.95
N SER A 28 -2.40 -0.15 4.41
CA SER A 28 -3.41 -0.28 5.47
C SER A 28 -2.95 0.30 6.80
N GLN A 29 -1.67 0.12 7.15
CA GLN A 29 -1.09 0.73 8.34
C GLN A 29 -1.09 2.26 8.22
N ALA A 30 -0.63 2.81 7.09
CA ALA A 30 -0.65 4.25 6.83
C ALA A 30 -2.08 4.82 6.86
N ALA A 31 -3.06 4.12 6.26
CA ALA A 31 -4.47 4.54 6.32
C ALA A 31 -5.02 4.52 7.76
N THR A 32 -4.60 3.55 8.58
CA THR A 32 -4.98 3.49 10.00
C THR A 32 -4.36 4.65 10.78
N ASP A 33 -3.08 4.95 10.55
CA ASP A 33 -2.40 6.08 11.17
C ASP A 33 -3.02 7.41 10.72
N ALA A 34 -3.41 7.54 9.45
CA ALA A 34 -4.15 8.68 8.91
C ALA A 34 -5.50 8.88 9.63
N ALA A 35 -6.24 7.78 9.81
CA ALA A 35 -7.54 7.79 10.47
C ALA A 35 -7.40 8.15 11.96
N ASN A 36 -6.39 7.62 12.64
CA ASN A 36 -6.08 7.97 14.02
C ASN A 36 -5.66 9.43 14.16
N ALA A 37 -4.78 9.92 13.28
CA ALA A 37 -4.39 11.33 13.25
C ALA A 37 -5.62 12.22 13.03
N THR A 38 -6.50 11.87 12.09
CA THR A 38 -7.76 12.61 11.87
C THR A 38 -8.67 12.61 13.09
N ALA A 39 -8.77 11.48 13.80
CA ALA A 39 -9.56 11.37 15.02
C ALA A 39 -8.98 12.25 16.15
N ASP A 40 -7.66 12.26 16.33
CA ASP A 40 -6.95 13.16 17.24
C ASP A 40 -7.15 14.63 16.84
N ALA A 41 -7.09 14.95 15.54
CA ALA A 41 -7.41 16.26 14.98
C ALA A 41 -8.80 16.73 15.42
N ALA A 42 -9.80 15.87 15.21
CA ALA A 42 -11.19 16.17 15.50
C ALA A 42 -11.43 16.39 17.00
N ALA A 43 -10.69 15.67 17.86
CA ALA A 43 -10.70 15.84 19.30
C ALA A 43 -9.85 17.03 19.78
N ALA A 44 -9.00 17.59 18.91
CA ALA A 44 -8.07 18.63 19.30
C ALA A 44 -8.78 19.97 19.62
N PRO A 45 -8.40 20.64 20.71
CA PRO A 45 -9.08 21.84 21.19
C PRO A 45 -8.78 23.11 20.39
N THR A 46 -7.84 23.07 19.44
CA THR A 46 -7.36 24.24 18.68
C THR A 46 -7.32 23.98 17.17
N GLU A 47 -7.49 25.04 16.37
CA GLU A 47 -7.43 24.94 14.90
C GLU A 47 -6.05 24.50 14.39
N ALA A 48 -4.96 24.98 15.00
CA ALA A 48 -3.61 24.58 14.61
C ALA A 48 -3.37 23.06 14.72
N SER A 49 -3.96 22.42 15.74
CA SER A 49 -3.89 20.97 15.91
C SER A 49 -4.77 20.21 14.93
N LYS A 50 -5.92 20.80 14.51
CA LYS A 50 -6.76 20.24 13.45
C LYS A 50 -6.06 20.27 12.10
N GLU A 51 -5.38 21.37 11.79
CA GLU A 51 -4.67 21.56 10.53
C GLU A 51 -3.49 20.59 10.43
N ALA A 52 -2.64 20.52 11.45
CA ALA A 52 -1.49 19.61 11.49
C ALA A 52 -1.90 18.13 11.33
N ALA A 53 -3.02 17.74 11.93
CA ALA A 53 -3.48 16.37 11.85
C ALA A 53 -4.28 16.07 10.56
N GLY A 54 -4.88 17.09 9.94
CA GLY A 54 -5.39 17.03 8.57
C GLY A 54 -4.27 16.82 7.53
N ASP A 55 -3.16 17.56 7.65
CA ASP A 55 -1.96 17.37 6.82
C ASP A 55 -1.36 15.96 6.98
N ALA A 56 -1.26 15.47 8.22
CA ALA A 56 -0.77 14.11 8.49
C ALA A 56 -1.67 13.04 7.85
N ALA A 57 -3.00 13.23 7.91
CA ALA A 57 -3.96 12.33 7.28
C ALA A 57 -3.86 12.36 5.75
N ALA A 58 -3.70 13.54 5.15
CA ALA A 58 -3.52 13.69 3.70
C ALA A 58 -2.24 12.98 3.22
N ALA A 59 -1.12 13.20 3.90
CA ALA A 59 0.16 12.57 3.56
C ALA A 59 0.11 11.03 3.66
N ALA A 60 -0.57 10.52 4.69
CA ALA A 60 -0.74 9.09 4.88
C ALA A 60 -1.74 8.48 3.88
N GLY A 61 -2.76 9.23 3.45
CA GLY A 61 -3.65 8.87 2.34
C GLY A 61 -2.90 8.74 1.02
N GLU A 62 -2.06 9.72 0.66
CA GLU A 62 -1.23 9.67 -0.54
C GLU A 62 -0.25 8.49 -0.55
N ALA A 63 0.33 8.17 0.61
CA ALA A 63 1.22 7.01 0.75
C ALA A 63 0.45 5.69 0.54
N ALA A 64 -0.75 5.58 1.09
CA ALA A 64 -1.62 4.43 0.91
C ALA A 64 -2.06 4.26 -0.56
N GLU A 65 -2.40 5.35 -1.26
CA GLU A 65 -2.75 5.32 -2.69
C GLU A 65 -1.57 4.83 -3.55
N LYS A 66 -0.36 5.36 -3.33
CA LYS A 66 0.85 4.90 -4.05
C LYS A 66 1.13 3.42 -3.84
N ALA A 67 1.03 2.95 -2.59
CA ALA A 67 1.25 1.55 -2.27
C ALA A 67 0.16 0.64 -2.87
N GLY A 68 -1.09 1.11 -2.92
CA GLY A 68 -2.18 0.42 -3.62
C GLY A 68 -1.96 0.33 -5.13
N ASP A 69 -1.48 1.39 -5.76
CA ASP A 69 -1.20 1.43 -7.21
C ASP A 69 -0.07 0.48 -7.60
N GLU A 70 1.01 0.44 -6.81
CA GLU A 70 2.13 -0.49 -6.99
C GLU A 70 1.70 -1.95 -6.81
N ALA A 71 0.91 -2.25 -5.78
CA ALA A 71 0.34 -3.58 -5.58
C ALA A 71 -0.57 -4.00 -6.75
N LYS A 72 -1.35 -3.07 -7.29
CA LYS A 72 -2.21 -3.31 -8.45
C LYS A 72 -1.38 -3.58 -9.71
N LYS A 73 -0.29 -2.84 -9.94
CA LYS A 73 0.67 -3.09 -11.03
C LYS A 73 1.34 -4.45 -10.92
N ALA A 74 1.78 -4.84 -9.72
CA ALA A 74 2.38 -6.14 -9.49
C ALA A 74 1.38 -7.27 -9.75
N ALA A 75 0.12 -7.10 -9.32
CA ALA A 75 -0.94 -8.05 -9.60
C ALA A 75 -1.29 -8.14 -11.10
N ASP A 76 -1.29 -7.00 -11.81
CA ASP A 76 -1.54 -6.95 -13.25
C ASP A 76 -0.43 -7.65 -14.06
N LYS A 77 0.84 -7.40 -13.69
CA LYS A 77 2.00 -8.13 -14.25
C LYS A 77 1.93 -9.62 -13.99
N ALA A 78 1.58 -10.02 -12.76
CA ALA A 78 1.44 -11.43 -12.43
C ALA A 78 0.32 -12.12 -13.24
N LYS A 79 -0.78 -11.40 -13.52
CA LYS A 79 -1.84 -11.89 -14.41
C LYS A 79 -1.37 -12.02 -15.86
N ASP A 80 -0.66 -11.03 -16.38
CA ASP A 80 -0.13 -11.04 -17.75
C ASP A 80 0.90 -12.17 -17.95
N ALA A 81 1.78 -12.38 -16.97
CA ALA A 81 2.78 -13.45 -17.00
C ALA A 81 2.20 -14.87 -16.90
N ALA A 82 0.98 -14.99 -16.38
CA ALA A 82 0.23 -16.24 -16.25
C ALA A 82 -0.65 -16.57 -17.47
N HIS A 83 -0.79 -15.63 -18.42
CA HIS A 83 -1.65 -15.76 -19.59
C HIS A 83 -0.88 -16.06 -20.88
#